data_AF-A0A3S4PI24-F1
#
_entry.id   AF-A0A3S4PI24-F1
#
_cell.length_a   1.000
_cell.length_b   1.000
_cell.length_c   1.000
_cell.angle_alpha   90.00
_cell.angle_beta   90.00
_cell.angle_gamma   90.00
#
_symmetry.space_group_name_H-M   'P 1'
#
loop_
_entity.id
_entity.type
_entity.pdbx_description
1 polymer ?
#
loop_
_entity_poly.entity_id
_entity_poly.type
_entity_poly.pdbx_seq_one_letter_code
_entity_poly.pdbx_strand_id
1 'polypeptide(L)'
;MTGTEVARSRGICELSKGGNQAIETRRIPLFQKDDGVPGLVQPGMLVEVRDEQASWRGLCLATDISAEGVGASRVWQTLRIERHYPGGS
;
A
#
# COMPACT_ATOMS: atom_id res chain seq x y z
N MET A 1 16.59 15.19 -25.42
CA MET A 1 15.29 15.46 -24.78
C MET A 1 14.98 16.94 -24.91
N THR A 2 13.85 17.30 -25.51
CA THR A 2 13.44 18.70 -25.68
C THR A 2 12.80 19.25 -24.40
N GLY A 3 12.81 20.57 -24.18
CA GLY A 3 12.20 21.19 -22.99
C GLY A 3 10.69 20.87 -22.85
N THR A 4 9.99 20.71 -23.97
CA THR A 4 8.58 20.31 -24.01
C THR A 4 8.36 18.89 -23.47
N GLU A 5 9.26 17.94 -23.76
CA GLU A 5 9.17 16.58 -23.21
C GLU A 5 9.33 16.56 -21.69
N VAL A 6 10.25 17.38 -21.16
CA VAL A 6 10.45 17.53 -19.70
C VAL A 6 9.20 18.10 -19.04
N ALA A 7 8.64 19.18 -19.59
CA ALA A 7 7.43 19.80 -19.05
C ALA A 7 6.23 18.85 -19.09
N ARG A 8 6.07 18.11 -20.19
CA ARG A 8 5.02 17.09 -20.33
C ARG A 8 5.15 15.98 -19.29
N SER A 9 6.36 15.43 -19.12
CA SER A 9 6.61 14.37 -18.14
C SER A 9 6.32 14.82 -16.70
N ARG A 10 6.68 16.07 -16.35
CA ARG A 10 6.31 16.66 -15.06
C ARG A 10 4.80 16.80 -14.93
N GLY A 11 4.11 17.31 -15.95
CA GLY A 11 2.65 17.43 -15.93
C GLY A 11 1.95 16.09 -15.71
N ILE A 12 2.40 15.03 -16.40
CA ILE A 12 1.87 13.68 -16.20
C ILE A 12 2.11 13.21 -14.77
N CYS A 13 3.32 13.40 -14.23
CA CYS A 13 3.65 13.03 -12.86
C CYS A 13 2.75 13.73 -11.84
N GLU A 14 2.59 15.05 -11.95
CA GLU A 14 1.76 15.82 -11.02
C GLU A 14 0.28 15.43 -11.10
N LEU A 15 -0.26 15.24 -12.31
CA LEU A 15 -1.65 14.79 -12.48
C LEU A 15 -1.88 13.38 -11.93
N SER A 16 -0.90 12.49 -12.05
CA SER A 16 -0.99 11.11 -11.55
C SER A 16 -1.04 11.02 -10.03
N LYS A 17 -0.62 12.06 -9.30
CA LYS A 17 -0.75 12.13 -7.83
C LYS A 17 -2.18 12.43 -7.39
N GLY A 18 -3.01 12.98 -8.28
CA GLY A 18 -4.42 13.28 -8.01
C GLY A 18 -5.35 12.14 -8.47
N GLY A 19 -6.64 12.28 -8.16
CA GLY A 19 -7.67 11.30 -8.53
C GLY A 19 -8.53 10.89 -7.34
N ASN A 20 -9.46 9.98 -7.58
CA ASN A 20 -10.29 9.40 -6.53
C ASN A 20 -9.50 8.29 -5.80
N GLN A 21 -8.49 8.69 -5.04
CA GLN A 21 -7.58 7.78 -4.35
C GLN A 21 -7.27 8.25 -2.93
N ALA A 22 -6.85 7.31 -2.08
CA ALA A 22 -6.41 7.59 -0.71
C ALA A 22 -5.23 6.69 -0.32
N ILE A 23 -4.43 7.16 0.65
CA ILE A 23 -3.43 6.33 1.32
C ILE A 23 -4.08 5.72 2.56
N GLU A 24 -4.26 4.40 2.55
CA GLU A 24 -4.73 3.65 3.71
C GLU A 24 -3.57 3.00 4.47
N THR A 25 -3.65 3.04 5.80
CA THR A 25 -2.66 2.40 6.67
C THR A 25 -3.24 1.12 7.25
N ARG A 26 -2.56 -0.01 7.07
CA ARG A 26 -2.98 -1.31 7.63
C ARG A 26 -1.84 -1.95 8.40
N ARG A 27 -2.09 -2.27 9.67
CA ARG A 27 -1.12 -2.99 10.52
C ARG A 27 -1.51 -4.45 10.57
N ILE A 28 -0.62 -5.32 10.08
CA ILE A 28 -0.80 -6.77 10.07
C ILE A 28 0.40 -7.43 10.72
N PRO A 29 0.24 -8.63 11.30
CA PRO A 29 1.38 -9.40 11.81
C PRO A 29 2.28 -9.84 10.65
N LEU A 30 3.60 -9.86 10.88
CA LEU A 30 4.57 -10.33 9.88
C LEU A 30 4.62 -11.85 9.83
N PHE A 31 4.52 -12.48 11.01
CA PHE A 31 4.54 -13.93 11.18
C PHE A 31 3.26 -14.35 11.89
N GLN A 32 2.50 -15.30 11.33
CA GLN A 32 1.49 -16.06 12.07
C GLN A 32 1.55 -17.54 11.70
N LYS A 33 0.90 -18.35 12.54
CA LYS A 33 0.88 -19.80 12.45
C LYS A 33 -0.23 -20.33 11.54
N ASP A 34 -1.20 -19.49 11.19
CA ASP A 34 -2.40 -19.86 10.42
C ASP A 34 -2.29 -19.46 8.95
N ASP A 35 -2.98 -20.20 8.08
CA ASP A 35 -3.08 -19.91 6.65
C ASP A 35 -3.87 -18.61 6.43
N GLY A 36 -3.24 -17.57 5.91
CA GLY A 36 -3.94 -16.34 5.54
C GLY A 36 -3.11 -15.05 5.61
N VAL A 37 -1.91 -15.08 6.21
CA VAL A 37 -1.04 -13.91 6.25
C VAL A 37 -0.16 -13.88 5.01
N PRO A 38 -0.06 -12.75 4.29
CA PRO A 38 0.70 -12.66 3.03
C PRO A 38 2.22 -12.78 3.20
N GLY A 39 2.74 -13.03 4.42
CA GLY A 39 4.15 -12.93 4.72
C GLY A 39 4.64 -11.48 4.63
N LEU A 40 5.93 -11.29 4.34
CA LEU A 40 6.49 -9.95 4.16
C LEU A 40 5.92 -9.29 2.89
N VAL A 41 5.18 -8.20 3.07
CA VAL A 41 4.72 -7.36 1.97
C VAL A 41 5.79 -6.29 1.69
N GLN A 42 6.22 -6.19 0.45
CA GLN A 42 7.22 -5.20 0.02
C GLN A 42 6.57 -4.05 -0.77
N PRO A 43 7.17 -2.84 -0.73
CA PRO A 43 6.76 -1.76 -1.61
C PRO A 43 6.76 -2.20 -3.07
N GLY A 44 5.75 -1.76 -3.83
CA GLY A 44 5.53 -2.15 -5.22
C GLY A 44 4.67 -3.41 -5.39
N MET A 45 4.37 -4.15 -4.31
CA MET A 45 3.45 -5.29 -4.40
C MET A 45 1.98 -4.81 -4.48
N LEU A 46 1.19 -5.50 -5.29
CA LEU A 46 -0.28 -5.39 -5.24
C LEU A 46 -0.80 -6.19 -4.06
N VAL A 47 -1.66 -5.56 -3.26
CA VAL A 47 -2.25 -6.16 -2.06
C VAL A 47 -3.77 -6.20 -2.21
N GLU A 48 -4.36 -7.34 -1.87
CA GLU A 48 -5.81 -7.47 -1.71
C GLU A 48 -6.16 -7.28 -0.23
N VAL A 49 -6.97 -6.27 0.05
CA VAL A 49 -7.50 -6.01 1.39
C VAL A 49 -8.93 -6.53 1.43
N ARG A 50 -9.21 -7.41 2.37
CA ARG A 50 -10.53 -8.01 2.61
C ARG A 50 -11.15 -7.34 3.82
N ASP A 51 -12.01 -6.36 3.58
CA ASP A 51 -12.79 -5.67 4.63
C ASP A 51 -14.21 -6.25 4.70
N GLU A 52 -14.94 -5.96 5.78
CA GLU A 52 -16.30 -6.51 6.00
C GLU A 52 -17.28 -6.09 4.90
N GLN A 53 -17.16 -4.87 4.40
CA GLN A 53 -18.09 -4.31 3.42
C GLN A 53 -17.70 -4.67 1.98
N ALA A 54 -16.40 -4.70 1.67
CA ALA A 54 -15.90 -4.99 0.33
C ALA A 54 -14.41 -5.35 0.34
N SER A 55 -14.03 -6.26 -0.55
CA SER A 55 -12.63 -6.49 -0.89
C SER A 55 -12.18 -5.51 -1.98
N TRP A 56 -10.95 -5.02 -1.86
CA TRP A 56 -10.36 -4.10 -2.84
C TRP A 56 -8.87 -4.37 -2.99
N ARG A 57 -8.27 -3.85 -4.07
CA ARG A 57 -6.85 -3.98 -4.35
C ARG A 57 -6.18 -2.62 -4.37
N GLY A 58 -4.96 -2.57 -3.84
CA GLY A 58 -4.14 -1.37 -3.83
C GLY A 58 -2.67 -1.67 -4.02
N LEU A 59 -1.89 -0.61 -4.18
CA LEU A 59 -0.44 -0.70 -4.30
C LEU A 59 0.20 -0.45 -2.93
N CYS A 60 1.05 -1.37 -2.47
CA CYS A 60 1.87 -1.11 -1.29
C CYS A 60 2.92 -0.03 -1.63
N LEU A 61 2.82 1.13 -1.00
CA LEU A 61 3.76 2.25 -1.15
C LEU A 61 4.92 2.14 -0.15
N ALA A 62 4.68 1.60 1.04
CA ALA A 62 5.70 1.44 2.06
C ALA A 62 5.31 0.35 3.07
N THR A 63 6.34 -0.26 3.65
CA THR A 63 6.22 -1.20 4.76
C THR A 63 7.15 -0.76 5.87
N ASP A 64 6.60 -0.54 7.06
CA ASP A 64 7.35 -0.33 8.30
C ASP A 64 7.29 -1.61 9.15
N ILE A 65 8.41 -2.05 9.71
CA ILE A 65 8.47 -3.28 10.53
C ILE A 65 8.80 -2.90 11.98
N SER A 66 7.98 -3.37 12.91
CA SER A 66 8.16 -3.12 14.34
C SER A 66 7.98 -4.41 15.15
N ALA A 67 8.67 -4.49 16.28
CA ALA A 67 8.50 -5.56 17.26
C ALA A 67 8.36 -4.92 18.65
N GLU A 68 7.45 -5.44 19.46
CA GLU A 68 7.21 -4.96 20.82
C GLU A 68 7.51 -6.09 21.82
N GLY A 69 8.29 -5.78 22.86
CA GLY A 69 8.67 -6.72 23.94
C GLY A 69 10.10 -7.29 23.83
N VAL A 70 10.45 -8.19 24.75
CA VAL A 70 11.76 -8.86 24.83
C VAL A 70 11.56 -10.37 24.70
N GLY A 71 12.38 -11.05 23.89
CA GLY A 71 12.25 -12.50 23.64
C GLY A 71 11.42 -12.83 22.40
N ALA A 72 10.42 -13.71 22.53
CA ALA A 72 9.51 -14.12 21.45
C ALA A 72 8.48 -13.02 21.10
N SER A 73 8.97 -11.86 20.72
CA SER A 73 8.17 -10.66 20.44
C SER A 73 7.37 -10.83 19.15
N ARG A 74 6.11 -10.39 19.18
CA ARG A 74 5.27 -10.36 17.98
C ARG A 74 5.79 -9.27 17.04
N VAL A 75 6.12 -9.66 15.82
CA VAL A 75 6.58 -8.76 14.77
C VAL A 75 5.39 -8.31 13.92
N TRP A 76 5.30 -7.01 13.70
CA TRP A 76 4.26 -6.35 12.95
C TRP A 76 4.85 -5.69 11.71
N GLN A 77 4.04 -5.62 10.66
CA GLN A 77 4.30 -4.77 9.51
C GLN A 77 3.13 -3.78 9.35
N THR A 78 3.46 -2.50 9.20
CA THR A 78 2.50 -1.43 8.94
C THR A 78 2.66 -1.02 7.47
N LEU A 79 1.62 -1.28 6.70
CA LEU A 79 1.57 -1.03 5.27
C LEU A 79 0.93 0.32 5.00
N ARG A 80 1.53 1.13 4.14
CA ARG A 80 0.86 2.26 3.47
C ARG A 80 0.44 1.78 2.08
N ILE A 81 -0.85 1.82 1.80
CA ILE A 81 -1.45 1.25 0.61
C ILE A 81 -2.17 2.37 -0.15
N GLU A 82 -1.85 2.56 -1.42
CA GLU A 82 -2.64 3.41 -2.30
C GLU A 82 -3.90 2.67 -2.75
N ARG A 83 -5.06 3.18 -2.35
CA ARG A 83 -6.38 2.68 -2.73
C ARG A 83 -6.96 3.58 -3.81
N HIS A 84 -7.39 2.98 -4.91
CA HIS A 84 -8.17 3.65 -5.96
C HIS A 84 -9.64 3.32 -5.78
N TYR A 85 -10.49 4.34 -5.69
CA TYR A 85 -11.93 4.17 -5.64
C TYR A 85 -12.50 4.14 -7.07
N PRO A 86 -13.56 3.36 -7.32
CA PRO A 86 -14.29 3.46 -8.57
C PRO A 86 -14.69 4.92 -8.82
N GLY A 87 -14.60 5.38 -10.06
CA GLY A 87 -15.11 6.70 -10.44
C GLY A 87 -16.59 6.79 -10.07
N GLY A 88 -16.99 7.83 -9.34
CA GLY A 88 -18.40 8.10 -9.08
C GLY A 88 -19.14 8.22 -10.42
N SER A 89 -20.11 7.33 -10.64
CA SER A 89 -21.08 7.43 -11.73
C SER A 89 -22.04 8.59 -11.50
#